data_AF-G5NCC5-F1
#
_entry.id   AF-G5NCC5-F1
#
_cell.length_a   1.000
_cell.length_b   1.000
_cell.length_c   1.000
_cell.angle_alpha   90.00
_cell.angle_beta   90.00
_cell.angle_gamma   90.00
#
_symmetry.space_group_name_H-M   'P 1'
#
loop_
_entity.id
_entity.type
_entity.pdbx_description
1 polymer ?
#
loop_
_entity_poly.entity_id
_entity_poly.type
_entity_poly.pdbx_seq_one_letter_code
_entity_poly.pdbx_strand_id
1 'polypeptide(L)' 'LAPKLGHGVTVISESGINTYGQVRELSHFANGFLIGSALMAHDDLNAAVRRVLLGENKVCGLTRAQDAK' A
#
# COMPACT_ATOMS: atom_id res chain seq x y z
N LEU A 1 15.00 8.03 -12.03
CA LEU A 1 15.49 7.04 -13.01
C LEU A 1 14.35 6.35 -13.75
N ALA A 2 13.24 5.99 -13.07
CA ALA A 2 12.07 5.37 -13.71
C ALA A 2 11.54 6.08 -14.98
N PRO A 3 11.46 7.42 -15.06
CA PRO A 3 11.02 8.11 -16.29
C PRO A 3 11.96 7.94 -17.50
N LYS A 4 13.16 7.36 -17.30
CA LYS A 4 14.17 7.14 -18.35
C LYS A 4 14.14 5.71 -18.90
N LEU A 5 13.33 4.82 -18.34
CA LEU A 5 13.18 3.44 -18.82
C LEU A 5 12.15 3.40 -19.96
N GLY A 6 12.41 2.59 -20.99
CA GLY A 6 11.50 2.42 -22.12
C GLY A 6 10.17 1.79 -21.72
N HIS A 7 9.10 2.09 -22.46
CA HIS A 7 7.71 1.74 -22.08
C HIS A 7 7.40 0.22 -22.07
N GLY A 8 8.32 -0.62 -22.57
CA GLY A 8 8.22 -2.08 -22.53
C GLY A 8 8.84 -2.73 -21.30
N VAL A 9 9.44 -1.95 -20.39
CA VAL A 9 10.07 -2.46 -19.17
C VAL A 9 9.13 -2.31 -18.00
N THR A 10 8.86 -3.42 -17.30
CA THR A 10 8.14 -3.39 -16.02
C THR A 10 9.07 -2.88 -14.93
N VAL A 11 8.69 -1.78 -14.29
CA VAL A 11 9.41 -1.14 -13.19
C VAL A 11 8.73 -1.51 -11.87
N ILE A 12 9.50 -2.11 -10.96
CA ILE A 12 9.06 -2.41 -9.59
C ILE A 12 9.80 -1.48 -8.64
N SER A 13 9.05 -0.74 -7.81
CA SER A 13 9.64 0.05 -6.72
C SER A 13 9.79 -0.82 -5.48
N GLU A 14 11.01 -0.90 -4.96
CA GLU A 14 11.31 -1.65 -3.74
C GLU A 14 11.72 -0.71 -2.60
N SER A 15 11.49 -1.16 -1.36
CA SER A 15 11.92 -0.50 -0.12
C SER A 15 11.30 0.88 0.14
N GLY A 16 11.23 1.27 1.41
CA GLY A 16 10.79 2.63 1.82
C GLY A 16 9.30 2.95 1.62
N ILE A 17 8.48 2.01 1.15
CA ILE A 17 7.03 2.17 0.98
C ILE A 17 6.32 1.71 2.25
N ASN A 18 5.81 2.67 3.03
CA ASN A 18 5.18 2.42 4.33
C ASN A 18 3.73 2.90 4.39
N THR A 19 3.31 3.78 3.48
CA THR A 19 1.99 4.42 3.51
C THR A 19 1.28 4.35 2.18
N TYR A 20 -0.05 4.40 2.22
CA TYR A 20 -0.88 4.51 1.02
C TYR A 20 -0.58 5.77 0.18
N GLY A 21 -0.21 6.88 0.84
CA GLY A 21 0.21 8.10 0.15
C GLY A 21 1.41 7.87 -0.76
N GLN A 22 2.43 7.15 -0.28
CA GLN A 22 3.61 6.79 -1.07
C GLN A 22 3.27 5.83 -2.21
N VAL A 23 2.38 4.86 -1.97
CA VAL A 23 1.89 3.96 -3.03
C VAL A 23 1.25 4.76 -4.16
N ARG A 24 0.37 5.71 -3.81
CA ARG A 24 -0.29 6.57 -4.80
C ARG A 24 0.71 7.42 -5.59
N GLU A 25 1.62 8.10 -4.90
CA GLU A 25 2.62 8.95 -5.52
C GLU A 25 3.53 8.14 -6.47
N LEU A 26 4.07 7.02 -5.99
CA LEU A 26 5.03 6.22 -6.74
C LEU A 26 4.38 5.41 -7.87
N SER A 27 3.08 5.18 -7.82
CA SER A 27 2.35 4.51 -8.92
C SER A 27 2.39 5.29 -10.24
N HIS A 28 2.68 6.59 -10.17
CA HIS A 28 2.93 7.41 -11.36
C HIS A 28 4.27 7.09 -12.06
N PHE A 29 5.17 6.40 -11.36
CA PHE A 29 6.54 6.13 -11.82
C PHE A 29 6.88 4.64 -11.92
N ALA A 30 6.15 3.77 -11.21
CA ALA A 30 6.39 2.33 -11.17
C ALA A 30 5.12 1.55 -11.52
N ASN A 31 5.30 0.35 -12.07
CA ASN A 31 4.21 -0.56 -12.43
C ASN A 31 3.79 -1.47 -11.26
N GLY A 32 4.63 -1.59 -10.22
CA GLY A 32 4.34 -2.41 -9.05
C GLY A 32 5.30 -2.14 -7.90
N PHE A 33 5.06 -2.83 -6.78
CA PHE A 33 5.77 -2.62 -5.53
C PHE A 33 6.22 -3.95 -4.91
N LEU A 34 7.42 -3.94 -4.33
CA LEU A 34 7.91 -5.01 -3.47
C LEU A 34 8.06 -4.46 -2.04
N ILE A 35 7.21 -4.94 -1.13
CA ILE A 35 7.09 -4.41 0.24
C ILE A 35 7.23 -5.55 1.24
N GLY A 36 8.23 -5.44 2.12
CA GLY A 36 8.50 -6.44 3.17
C GLY A 36 8.41 -5.84 4.57
N SER A 37 9.36 -4.98 4.94
CA SER A 37 9.51 -4.46 6.31
C SER A 37 8.25 -3.78 6.86
N ALA A 38 7.56 -2.96 6.07
CA ALA A 38 6.32 -2.30 6.49
C ALA A 38 5.19 -3.29 6.85
N LEU A 39 5.19 -4.48 6.24
CA LEU A 39 4.22 -5.54 6.53
C LEU A 39 4.67 -6.39 7.71
N MET A 40 5.94 -6.83 7.71
CA MET A 40 6.48 -7.78 8.68
C MET A 40 6.70 -7.17 10.07
N ALA A 41 6.68 -5.84 10.20
CA ALA A 41 6.78 -5.16 11.49
C ALA A 41 5.48 -5.20 12.32
N HIS A 42 4.41 -5.82 11.82
CA HIS A 42 3.10 -5.88 12.47
C HIS A 42 2.64 -7.33 12.65
N ASP A 43 2.01 -7.61 13.79
CA ASP A 43 1.45 -8.94 14.07
C ASP A 43 0.24 -9.26 13.17
N ASP A 44 -0.64 -8.28 12.94
CA ASP A 44 -1.76 -8.41 12.02
C ASP A 44 -1.35 -8.04 10.60
N LEU A 45 -0.96 -9.07 9.85
CA LEU A 45 -0.55 -8.92 8.45
C LEU A 45 -1.68 -8.41 7.55
N ASN A 46 -2.93 -8.81 7.79
CA ASN A 46 -4.06 -8.37 6.97
C ASN A 46 -4.31 -6.87 7.17
N ALA A 47 -4.25 -6.39 8.40
CA ALA A 47 -4.35 -4.96 8.69
C ALA A 47 -3.18 -4.18 8.08
N ALA A 48 -1.94 -4.68 8.16
CA ALA A 48 -0.78 -4.03 7.58
C ALA A 48 -0.89 -3.92 6.04
N VAL A 49 -1.34 -4.98 5.37
CA VAL A 49 -1.59 -4.97 3.92
C VAL A 49 -2.67 -3.94 3.56
N ARG A 50 -3.82 -3.94 4.27
CA ARG A 50 -4.90 -2.97 4.05
C ARG A 50 -4.43 -1.53 4.27
N ARG A 51 -3.63 -1.26 5.31
CA ARG A 51 -3.07 0.06 5.60
C ARG A 51 -2.22 0.60 4.45
N VAL A 52 -1.38 -0.24 3.85
CA VAL A 52 -0.51 0.17 2.73
C VAL A 52 -1.30 0.32 1.43
N LEU A 53 -2.26 -0.57 1.14
CA LEU A 53 -2.98 -0.58 -0.13
C LEU A 53 -4.20 0.33 -0.18
N LEU A 54 -4.87 0.54 0.95
CA LEU A 54 -6.13 1.28 1.05
C LEU A 54 -6.01 2.52 1.93
N GLY A 55 -4.98 2.60 2.77
CA GLY A 55 -4.83 3.61 3.80
C GLY A 55 -5.46 3.21 5.14
N GLU A 56 -5.28 4.06 6.14
CA GLU A 56 -5.96 3.93 7.43
C GLU A 56 -7.37 4.49 7.34
N ASN A 57 -8.33 3.62 7.09
CA ASN A 57 -9.72 4.01 6.91
C ASN A 57 -10.54 3.69 8.16
N LYS A 58 -11.35 4.66 8.59
CA LYS A 58 -12.27 4.52 9.72
C LYS A 58 -13.71 4.57 9.23
N VAL A 59 -14.48 3.54 9.54
CA VAL A 59 -15.94 3.56 9.36
C VAL A 59 -16.59 4.14 10.62
N CYS A 60 -17.30 5.25 10.47
CA CYS A 60 -17.96 5.96 11.57
C CYS A 60 -19.45 5.60 11.66
N GLY A 61 -20.06 5.81 12.84
CA GLY A 61 -21.51 5.73 12.99
C GLY A 61 -22.10 4.31 13.01
N LEU A 62 -21.28 3.29 13.29
CA LEU A 62 -21.77 1.92 13.44
C LEU A 62 -22.62 1.80 14.70
N THR A 63 -23.89 1.43 14.54
CA THR A 63 -24.85 1.24 15.66
C THR A 63 -25.26 -0.21 15.88
N ARG A 64 -24.90 -1.11 14.95
CA ARG A 64 -25.17 -2.55 15.04
C ARG A 64 -23.86 -3.31 14.96
N ALA A 65 -23.64 -4.25 15.89
CA ALA A 65 -22.39 -5.02 15.95
C ALA A 65 -22.09 -5.82 14.66
N GLN A 66 -23.12 -6.26 13.94
CA GLN A 66 -22.97 -6.99 12.67
C GLN A 66 -22.35 -6.14 11.55
N ASP A 67 -22.44 -4.81 11.62
CA ASP A 67 -21.89 -3.90 10.59
C ASP A 67 -20.37 -3.68 10.78
N ALA A 68 -19.80 -4.10 11.91
CA ALA A 68 -18.38 -4.02 12.21
C ALA A 68 -17.59 -5.30 11.84
N LYS A 69 -18.27 -6.30 11.27
CA LYS A 69 -17.69 -7.60 10.90
C LYS A 69 -17.09 -7.60 9.50
#